data_AF-A0A973WG76-F1
#
_entry.id   AF-A0A973WG76-F1
#
_cell.length_a   1.000
_cell.length_b   1.000
_cell.length_c   1.000
_cell.angle_alpha   90.00
_cell.angle_beta   90.00
_cell.angle_gamma   90.00
#
_symmetry.space_group_name_H-M   'P 1'
#
loop_
_entity.id
_entity.type
_entity.pdbx_description
1 polymer ?
#
loop_
_entity_poly.entity_id
_entity_poly.type
_entity_poly.pdbx_seq_one_letter_code
_entity_poly.pdbx_strand_id
1 'polypeptide(L)' 'FAVKPTSSILTERKSITRQGEEVDVMTKGRHDPCVGIRAVPVAEAMMACTLADHFLRHRGQVG' A
#
# COMPACT_ATOMS: atom_id res chain seq x y z
N PHE A 1 -12.60 -0.48 -2.05
CA PHE A 1 -11.12 -0.48 -1.91
C PHE A 1 -10.53 -0.17 -3.26
N ALA A 2 -9.66 0.85 -3.35
CA ALA A 2 -9.03 1.26 -4.60
C ALA A 2 -7.52 1.29 -4.38
N VAL A 3 -6.76 0.74 -5.33
CA VAL A 3 -5.31 0.65 -5.25
C VAL A 3 -4.72 1.21 -6.53
N LYS A 4 -3.78 2.14 -6.39
CA LYS A 4 -3.03 2.64 -7.54
C LYS A 4 -2.16 1.52 -8.13
N PRO A 5 -1.78 1.60 -9.42
CA PRO A 5 -0.79 0.70 -9.98
C PRO A 5 0.55 0.72 -9.22
N THR A 6 1.32 -0.36 -9.38
CA THR A 6 2.67 -0.46 -8.81
C THR A 6 3.56 0.66 -9.36
N SER A 7 4.27 1.38 -8.48
CA SER A 7 5.13 2.50 -8.90
C SER A 7 6.41 2.05 -9.59
N SER A 8 6.97 0.91 -9.18
CA SER A 8 8.16 0.32 -9.79
C SER A 8 7.77 -0.41 -11.07
N ILE A 9 8.19 0.13 -12.20
CA ILE A 9 7.97 -0.44 -13.52
C ILE A 9 9.28 -0.47 -14.31
N LEU A 10 9.34 -1.33 -15.32
CA LEU A 10 10.53 -1.50 -16.16
C LEU A 10 10.72 -0.36 -17.17
N THR A 11 9.68 0.44 -17.41
CA THR A 11 9.76 1.59 -18.32
C THR A 11 10.43 2.78 -17.63
N GLU A 12 11.35 3.42 -18.33
CA GLU A 12 12.03 4.63 -17.86
C GLU A 12 11.04 5.77 -17.61
N ARG A 13 11.23 6.51 -16.51
CA ARG A 13 10.40 7.64 -16.10
C ARG A 13 11.24 8.77 -15.54
N LYS A 14 10.89 10.00 -15.89
CA LYS A 14 11.47 11.21 -15.28
C LYS A 14 11.09 11.31 -13.81
N SER A 15 12.03 11.73 -12.99
CA SER A 15 11.90 11.97 -11.55
C SER A 15 12.93 13.02 -11.12
N ILE A 16 12.95 13.34 -9.83
CA ILE A 16 13.97 14.21 -9.21
C ILE A 16 14.71 13.46 -8.10
N THR A 17 15.97 13.83 -7.90
CA THR A 17 16.78 13.41 -6.75
C THR A 17 16.41 14.20 -5.49
N ARG A 18 16.95 13.80 -4.33
CA ARG A 18 16.75 14.54 -3.07
C ARG A 18 17.34 15.95 -3.11
N GLN A 19 18.33 16.18 -3.97
CA GLN A 19 18.99 17.46 -4.18
C GLN A 19 18.24 18.36 -5.17
N GLY A 20 17.17 17.85 -5.80
CA GLY A 20 16.36 18.60 -6.77
C GLY A 20 16.80 18.45 -8.23
N GLU A 21 17.87 17.71 -8.50
CA GLU A 21 18.34 17.46 -9.87
C GLU A 21 17.44 16.46 -10.60
N GLU A 22 17.16 16.73 -11.88
CA GLU A 22 16.41 15.86 -12.79
C GLU A 22 17.13 14.53 -13.01
N VAL A 23 16.39 13.42 -13.01
CA VAL A 23 16.93 12.08 -13.21
C VAL A 23 15.91 11.16 -13.89
N ASP A 24 16.38 10.34 -14.81
CA ASP A 24 15.59 9.26 -15.37
C ASP A 24 15.74 8.00 -14.50
N VAL A 25 14.61 7.44 -14.08
CA VAL A 25 14.53 6.28 -13.18
C VAL A 25 13.95 5.09 -13.93
N MET A 26 14.69 3.98 -13.88
CA MET A 26 14.23 2.68 -14.32
C MET A 26 14.54 1.65 -13.22
N THR A 27 13.49 1.05 -12.66
CA THR A 27 13.62 -0.04 -11.71
C THR A 27 13.86 -1.36 -12.44
N LYS A 28 15.03 -1.97 -12.22
CA LYS A 28 15.39 -3.29 -12.77
C LYS A 28 15.04 -4.40 -11.78
N GLY A 29 14.58 -5.55 -12.29
CA GLY A 29 14.28 -6.74 -11.48
C GLY A 29 12.78 -7.09 -11.47
N ARG A 30 12.41 -8.08 -10.64
CA ARG A 30 11.03 -8.56 -10.53
C ARG A 30 10.23 -7.66 -9.60
N HIS A 31 9.17 -7.06 -10.13
CA HIS A 31 8.21 -6.26 -9.37
C HIS A 31 6.80 -6.82 -9.57
N ASP A 32 5.91 -6.52 -8.62
CA ASP A 32 4.52 -6.94 -8.71
C ASP A 32 3.83 -6.25 -9.89
N PRO A 33 3.26 -6.99 -10.87
CA PRO A 33 2.48 -6.38 -11.95
C PRO A 33 1.16 -5.78 -11.44
N CYS A 34 0.67 -6.26 -10.30
CA CYS A 34 -0.50 -5.73 -9.62
C CYS A 34 -0.38 -5.94 -8.10
N VAL A 35 -0.10 -4.87 -7.36
CA VAL A 35 -0.10 -4.88 -5.89
C VAL A 35 -1.50 -5.12 -5.30
N GLY A 36 -2.56 -4.87 -6.06
CA GLY A 36 -3.95 -4.99 -5.62
C GLY A 36 -4.29 -6.39 -5.10
N ILE A 37 -3.80 -7.44 -5.77
CA ILE A 37 -4.05 -8.83 -5.38
C ILE A 37 -3.52 -9.11 -3.97
N ARG A 38 -2.30 -8.63 -3.69
CA ARG A 38 -1.67 -8.80 -2.38
C ARG A 38 -2.27 -7.89 -1.30
N ALA A 39 -2.92 -6.80 -1.71
CA ALA A 39 -3.49 -5.84 -0.79
C ALA A 39 -4.87 -6.27 -0.22
N VAL A 40 -5.58 -7.19 -0.90
CA VAL A 40 -6.86 -7.75 -0.41
C VAL A 40 -6.74 -8.39 0.98
N PRO A 41 -5.86 -9.38 1.21
CA PRO A 41 -5.76 -10.01 2.55
C PRO A 41 -5.32 -9.02 3.63
N VAL A 42 -4.55 -7.98 3.27
CA VAL A 42 -4.19 -6.91 4.20
C VAL A 42 -5.42 -6.10 4.59
N ALA A 43 -6.26 -5.71 3.62
CA ALA A 43 -7.48 -4.97 3.88
C ALA A 43 -8.48 -5.76 4.75
N GLU A 44 -8.62 -7.07 4.51
CA GLU A 44 -9.44 -7.97 5.32
C GLU A 44 -8.97 -8.02 6.78
N ALA A 45 -7.65 -8.20 6.99
CA ALA A 45 -7.07 -8.22 8.32
C ALA A 45 -7.27 -6.88 9.06
N MET A 46 -7.07 -5.76 8.37
CA MET A 46 -7.28 -4.42 8.95
C MET A 46 -8.74 -4.17 9.34
N MET A 47 -9.69 -4.65 8.53
CA MET A 47 -11.11 -4.60 8.87
C MET A 47 -11.41 -5.44 10.11
N ALA A 48 -10.87 -6.66 10.21
CA ALA A 48 -11.04 -7.51 11.39
C ALA A 48 -10.46 -6.86 12.66
N CYS A 49 -9.27 -6.27 12.58
CA CYS A 49 -8.67 -5.53 13.70
C CYS A 49 -9.54 -4.33 14.14
N THR A 50 -10.07 -3.59 13.18
CA THR A 50 -10.95 -2.43 13.47
C THR A 50 -12.23 -2.86 14.18
N LEU A 51 -12.87 -3.93 13.70
CA LEU A 51 -14.08 -4.48 14.34
C LEU A 51 -13.78 -5.01 15.75
N ALA A 52 -12.67 -5.73 15.93
CA ALA A 52 -12.27 -6.24 17.23
C ALA A 52 -12.00 -5.12 18.24
N ASP A 53 -11.32 -4.06 17.82
CA ASP A 53 -11.08 -2.86 18.66
C ASP A 53 -12.40 -2.21 19.08
N HIS A 54 -13.32 -1.95 18.15
CA HIS A 54 -14.63 -1.40 18.49
C HIS A 54 -15.45 -2.29 19.42
N PHE A 55 -15.42 -3.61 19.20
CA PHE A 55 -16.08 -4.57 20.08
C PHE A 55 -15.55 -4.51 21.51
N LEU A 56 -14.22 -4.53 21.68
CA LEU A 56 -13.59 -4.46 22.99
C LEU A 56 -13.84 -3.11 23.69
N ARG A 57 -13.82 -2.00 22.95
CA ARG A 57 -14.17 -0.66 23.48
C ARG A 57 -15.61 -0.61 23.99
N HIS A 58 -16.55 -1.13 23.21
CA HIS A 58 -17.95 -1.19 23.62
C HIS A 58 -18.10 -2.03 24.89
N ARG A 59 -17.50 -3.22 24.91
CA ARG A 59 -17.49 -4.09 26.10
C ARG A 59 -16.85 -3.42 27.32
N GLY A 60 -15.81 -2.62 27.15
CA GLY A 60 -15.18 -1.89 28.24
C GLY A 60 -16.03 -0.72 28.79
N GLN A 61 -16.98 -0.21 28.00
CA GLN A 61 -17.84 0.92 28.39
C GLN A 61 -19.18 0.48 28.99
N VAL A 62 -19.80 -0.56 28.43
CA VAL A 62 -21.16 -0.99 28.81
C VAL A 62 -21.25 -2.45 29.25
N GLY A 63 -20.11 -3.14 29.35
CA GLY A 63 -20.03 -4.53 29.81
C GLY A 63 -20.36 -4.68 31.28
#